data_AF-A0A1C6DXC8-F1
#
_entry.id   AF-A0A1C6DXC8-F1
#
_cell.length_a   1.000
_cell.length_b   1.000
_cell.length_c   1.000
_cell.angle_alpha   90.00
_cell.angle_beta   90.00
_cell.angle_gamma   90.00
#
_symmetry.space_group_name_H-M   'P 1'
#
loop_
_entity.id
_entity.type
_entity.pdbx_description
1 polymer ?
#
loop_
_entity_poly.entity_id
_entity_poly.type
_entity_poly.pdbx_seq_one_letter_code
_entity_poly.pdbx_strand_id
1 'polypeptide(L)'
;MKVAEYKQTGTRTESYTVTVPPEYDEEGNLISEEHEETRIREVPVMGMVYRDMTAEEIAEMEKIQTEMPEPQPTAEERLDKVEQRTDTLEGATDDIVLMLADIIGGE
;
A
#
# COMPACT_ATOMS: atom_id res chain seq x y z
N MET A 1 15.81 -10.77 0.08
CA MET A 1 14.79 -9.69 0.13
C MET A 1 14.89 -9.00 1.49
N LYS A 2 14.57 -7.71 1.60
CA LYS A 2 14.63 -6.98 2.89
C LYS A 2 13.22 -6.59 3.33
N VAL A 3 12.99 -6.68 4.64
CA VAL A 3 11.74 -6.26 5.28
C VAL A 3 12.01 -5.04 6.16
N ALA A 4 11.12 -4.06 6.08
CA ALA A 4 11.14 -2.90 6.95
C ALA A 4 10.37 -3.22 8.24
N GLU A 5 11.01 -2.98 9.39
CA GLU A 5 10.41 -3.15 10.71
C GLU A 5 10.42 -1.81 11.44
N TYR A 6 9.33 -1.49 12.14
CA TYR A 6 9.27 -0.29 12.98
C TYR A 6 9.70 -0.65 14.41
N LYS A 7 10.87 -0.14 14.84
CA LYS A 7 11.47 -0.47 16.13
C LYS A 7 12.01 0.79 16.81
N GLN A 8 12.29 0.71 18.10
CA GLN A 8 12.97 1.79 18.80
C GLN A 8 14.40 1.92 18.27
N THR A 9 14.71 3.08 17.70
CA THR A 9 16.02 3.40 17.12
C THR A 9 16.86 4.28 18.04
N GLY A 10 16.24 4.88 19.07
CA GLY A 10 16.96 5.66 20.07
C GLY A 10 16.06 6.16 21.19
N THR A 11 16.58 7.11 21.96
CA THR A 11 15.83 7.89 22.95
C THR A 11 16.08 9.38 22.71
N ARG A 12 15.06 10.19 22.99
CA ARG A 12 15.15 11.65 22.97
C ARG A 12 14.77 12.17 24.35
N THR A 13 15.62 13.03 24.89
CA THR A 13 15.32 13.79 26.10
C THR A 13 14.35 14.92 25.76
N GLU A 14 13.24 15.00 26.48
CA GLU A 14 12.26 16.07 26.38
C GLU A 14 12.01 16.70 27.75
N SER A 15 12.04 18.04 27.79
CA SER A 15 11.62 18.83 28.94
C SER A 15 10.13 19.13 28.83
N TYR A 16 9.39 18.99 29.92
CA TYR A 16 7.98 19.38 30.01
C TYR A 16 7.73 20.12 31.32
N THR A 17 6.81 21.08 31.27
CA THR A 17 6.33 21.79 32.46
C THR A 17 5.17 21.02 33.06
N VAL A 18 5.15 20.91 34.39
CA VAL A 18 4.04 20.36 35.15
C VAL A 18 3.62 21.39 36.17
N THR A 19 2.31 21.65 36.24
CA THR A 19 1.74 22.46 37.31
C THR A 19 1.65 21.62 38.57
N VAL A 20 2.39 22.01 39.60
CA VAL A 20 2.35 21.41 40.94
C VAL A 20 1.27 22.14 41.73
N PRO A 21 0.25 21.44 42.25
CA PRO A 21 -0.82 22.07 43.01
C PRO A 21 -0.33 22.60 44.36
N PRO A 22 -1.08 23.52 45.00
CA PRO A 22 -0.72 24.02 46.31
C PRO A 22 -0.82 22.92 47.37
N GLU A 23 0.13 22.91 48.30
CA GLU A 23 0.17 21.98 49.43
C GLU A 23 -0.29 22.68 50.70
N TYR A 24 -1.06 21.98 51.54
CA TYR A 24 -1.58 22.48 52.81
C TYR A 24 -1.23 21.52 53.94
N ASP A 25 -1.06 22.05 55.15
CA ASP A 25 -0.89 21.24 56.36
C ASP A 25 -2.23 20.64 56.85
N GLU A 26 -2.18 19.82 57.89
CA GLU A 26 -3.36 19.17 58.47
C GLU A 26 -4.37 20.17 59.08
N GLU A 27 -3.94 21.41 59.35
CA GLU A 27 -4.76 22.51 59.87
C GLU A 27 -5.36 23.37 58.75
N GLY A 28 -4.97 23.13 57.49
CA GLY A 28 -5.44 23.84 56.31
C GLY A 28 -4.66 25.12 55.98
N ASN A 29 -3.49 25.33 56.59
CA ASN A 29 -2.61 26.44 56.22
C ASN A 29 -1.76 26.09 55.01
N LEU A 30 -1.48 27.08 54.17
CA LEU A 30 -0.70 26.92 52.95
C LEU A 30 0.77 26.64 53.26
N ILE A 31 1.28 25.51 52.77
CA ILE A 31 2.69 25.13 52.82
C ILE A 31 3.42 25.59 51.55
N SER A 32 2.78 25.40 50.39
CA SER A 32 3.36 25.71 49.08
C SER A 32 2.29 26.24 48.13
N GLU A 33 2.60 27.30 47.39
CA GLU A 33 1.73 27.83 46.33
C GLU A 33 1.79 26.94 45.07
N GLU A 34 0.74 27.05 44.25
CA GLU A 34 0.76 26.49 42.90
C GLU A 34 1.95 27.07 42.13
N HIS A 35 2.74 26.20 41.50
CA HIS A 35 3.87 26.63 40.69
C HIS A 35 4.14 25.65 39.55
N GLU A 36 4.89 26.10 38.55
CA GLU A 36 5.32 25.25 37.44
C GLU A 36 6.71 24.66 37.74
N GLU A 37 6.85 23.35 37.60
CA GLU A 37 8.12 22.65 37.68
C GLU A 37 8.50 22.09 36.30
N THR A 38 9.74 22.33 35.86
CA THR A 38 10.27 21.73 34.63
C THR A 38 10.89 20.38 34.95
N ARG A 39 10.37 19.32 34.34
CA ARG A 39 10.88 17.96 34.48
C ARG A 39 11.39 17.43 33.14
N ILE A 40 12.40 16.57 33.22
CA ILE A 40 13.00 15.89 32.07
C ILE A 40 12.50 14.44 32.02
N ARG A 41 12.14 13.97 30.81
CA ARG A 41 11.87 12.55 30.55
C ARG A 41 12.57 12.08 29.28
N GLU A 42 12.91 10.80 29.24
CA GLU A 42 13.38 10.14 28.03
C GLU A 42 12.21 9.51 27.28
N VAL A 43 12.06 9.84 26.01
CA VAL A 43 11.01 9.34 25.13
C VAL A 43 11.65 8.46 24.05
N PRO A 44 11.15 7.25 23.79
CA PRO A 44 11.69 6.39 22.76
C PRO A 44 11.46 7.01 21.37
N VAL A 45 12.51 6.99 20.54
CA VAL A 45 12.42 7.37 19.13
C VAL A 45 12.19 6.10 18.33
N MET A 46 11.11 6.06 17.57
CA MET A 46 10.73 4.91 16.76
C MET A 46 11.04 5.17 15.28
N GLY A 47 11.65 4.20 14.60
CA GLY A 47 12.10 4.34 13.21
C GLY A 47 12.03 3.04 12.43
N MET A 48 12.02 3.17 11.10
CA MET A 48 12.09 2.02 10.18
C MET A 48 13.51 1.48 10.11
N VAL A 49 13.66 0.18 10.32
CA VAL A 49 14.93 -0.56 10.20
C VAL A 49 14.74 -1.67 9.19
N TYR A 50 15.69 -1.81 8.27
CA TYR A 50 15.65 -2.86 7.26
C TYR A 50 16.48 -4.05 7.72
N ARG A 51 15.85 -5.23 7.82
CA ARG A 51 16.56 -6.50 8.03
C ARG A 51 16.41 -7.41 6.82
N ASP A 52 17.35 -8.33 6.69
CA ASP A 52 17.22 -9.42 5.72
C ASP A 52 16.07 -10.35 6.14
N MET A 53 15.29 -10.77 5.16
CA MET A 53 14.19 -11.72 5.37
C MET A 53 14.73 -13.13 5.56
N THR A 54 14.03 -13.92 6.35
CA THR A 54 14.36 -15.34 6.51
C THR A 54 13.95 -16.12 5.25
N ALA A 55 14.52 -17.32 5.08
CA ALA A 55 14.16 -18.19 3.96
C ALA A 55 12.67 -18.56 3.98
N GLU A 56 12.08 -18.72 5.18
CA GLU A 56 10.65 -19.01 5.36
C GLU A 56 9.78 -17.84 4.91
N GLU A 57 10.12 -16.61 5.29
CA GLU A 57 9.39 -15.40 4.88
C GLU A 57 9.46 -15.21 3.34
N ILE A 58 10.60 -15.54 2.73
CA ILE A 58 10.77 -15.49 1.27
C ILE A 58 9.90 -16.56 0.59
N ALA A 59 9.94 -17.79 1.08
CA ALA A 59 9.14 -18.89 0.52
C ALA A 59 7.63 -18.61 0.60
N GLU A 60 7.16 -17.98 1.67
CA GLU A 60 5.75 -17.59 1.80
C GLU A 60 5.35 -16.54 0.77
N MET A 61 6.18 -15.52 0.52
CA MET A 61 5.91 -14.52 -0.52
C MET A 61 5.95 -15.11 -1.92
N GLU A 62 6.90 -16.00 -2.22
CA GLU A 62 6.97 -16.69 -3.51
C GLU A 62 5.75 -17.57 -3.74
N LYS A 63 5.28 -18.24 -2.68
CA LYS A 63 4.04 -19.01 -2.72
C LYS A 63 2.84 -18.11 -3.04
N ILE A 64 2.68 -17.00 -2.32
CA ILE A 64 1.61 -16.03 -2.58
C ILE A 64 1.68 -15.52 -4.02
N GLN A 65 2.86 -15.17 -4.51
CA GLN A 65 3.04 -14.71 -5.90
C GLN A 65 2.65 -15.78 -6.93
N THR A 66 2.94 -17.05 -6.65
CA THR A 66 2.56 -18.18 -7.51
C THR A 66 1.05 -18.45 -7.47
N GLU A 67 0.42 -18.23 -6.32
CA GLU A 67 -1.03 -18.41 -6.11
C GLU A 67 -1.86 -17.18 -6.54
N MET A 68 -1.22 -16.05 -6.86
CA MET A 68 -1.92 -14.88 -7.38
C MET A 68 -2.51 -15.20 -8.76
N PRO A 69 -3.81 -14.94 -8.98
CA PRO A 69 -4.42 -15.16 -10.29
C PRO A 69 -3.76 -14.25 -11.32
N GLU A 70 -3.63 -14.75 -12.55
CA GLU A 70 -3.18 -13.93 -13.66
C GLU A 70 -4.06 -12.67 -13.78
N PRO A 71 -3.46 -11.51 -14.13
CA PRO A 71 -4.23 -10.30 -14.34
C PRO A 71 -5.29 -10.56 -15.40
N GLN A 72 -6.55 -10.32 -15.05
CA GLN A 72 -7.65 -10.44 -16.01
C GLN A 72 -7.51 -9.34 -17.06
N PRO A 73 -7.79 -9.64 -18.35
CA PRO A 73 -7.70 -8.63 -19.40
C PRO A 73 -8.67 -7.49 -19.10
N THR A 74 -8.19 -6.27 -19.31
CA THR A 74 -8.98 -5.05 -19.15
C THR A 74 -10.15 -5.02 -20.13
N ALA A 75 -11.15 -4.17 -19.86
CA ALA A 75 -12.29 -4.01 -20.78
C ALA A 75 -11.84 -3.54 -22.17
N GLU A 76 -10.80 -2.71 -22.26
CA GLU A 76 -10.23 -2.20 -23.51
C GLU A 76 -9.54 -3.31 -24.31
N GLU A 77 -8.67 -4.11 -23.67
CA GLU A 77 -8.02 -5.26 -24.34
C GLU A 77 -9.04 -6.30 -24.82
N ARG A 78 -10.14 -6.46 -24.06
CA ARG A 78 -11.25 -7.33 -24.49
C ARG A 78 -11.98 -6.75 -25.69
N LEU A 79 -12.18 -5.44 -25.75
CA LEU A 79 -12.84 -4.76 -26.87
C LEU A 79 -11.96 -4.80 -28.12
N ASP A 80 -10.68 -4.48 -28.03
CA ASP A 80 -9.72 -4.53 -29.13
C ASP A 80 -9.67 -5.93 -29.78
N LYS A 81 -9.67 -6.99 -28.96
CA LYS A 81 -9.74 -8.37 -29.47
C LYS A 81 -11.05 -8.70 -30.18
N VAL A 82 -12.16 -8.06 -29.78
CA VAL A 82 -13.46 -8.21 -30.45
C VAL A 82 -13.48 -7.43 -31.76
N GLU A 83 -12.95 -6.21 -31.78
CA GLU A 83 -12.83 -5.38 -32.99
C GLU A 83 -11.95 -6.08 -34.03
N GLN A 84 -10.74 -6.52 -33.67
CA GLN A 84 -9.87 -7.29 -34.58
C GLN A 84 -10.57 -8.51 -35.19
N ARG A 85 -11.32 -9.27 -34.38
CA ARG A 85 -12.08 -10.43 -34.89
C ARG A 85 -13.18 -10.02 -35.86
N THR A 86 -13.83 -8.88 -35.60
CA THR A 86 -14.89 -8.34 -36.46
C THR A 86 -14.30 -7.90 -37.79
N ASP A 87 -13.18 -7.18 -37.78
CA ASP A 87 -12.49 -6.74 -39.00
C ASP A 87 -12.06 -7.93 -39.87
N THR A 88 -11.51 -8.98 -39.26
CA THR A 88 -11.14 -10.20 -40.02
C THR A 88 -12.34 -10.90 -40.63
N LEU A 89 -13.50 -10.85 -39.96
CA LEU A 89 -14.72 -11.49 -40.44
C LEU A 89 -15.37 -10.67 -41.56
N GLU A 90 -15.34 -9.34 -41.46
CA GLU A 90 -15.78 -8.43 -42.50
C GLU A 90 -14.96 -8.64 -43.77
N GLY A 91 -13.63 -8.62 -43.68
CA GLY A 91 -12.77 -8.84 -44.85
C GLY A 91 -12.98 -10.22 -45.51
N ALA A 92 -13.12 -11.28 -44.71
CA ALA A 92 -13.42 -12.61 -45.26
C ALA A 92 -14.80 -12.67 -45.92
N THR A 93 -15.77 -11.90 -45.41
CA THR A 93 -17.11 -11.81 -46.01
C THR A 93 -17.06 -11.06 -47.33
N ASP A 94 -16.33 -9.95 -47.40
CA ASP A 94 -16.12 -9.18 -48.63
C ASP A 94 -15.44 -10.04 -49.72
N ASP A 95 -14.41 -10.80 -49.36
CA ASP A 95 -13.73 -11.72 -50.27
C ASP A 95 -14.70 -12.78 -50.84
N ILE A 96 -15.57 -13.33 -50.00
CA ILE A 96 -16.61 -14.29 -50.43
C ILE A 96 -17.60 -13.63 -51.36
N VAL A 97 -18.05 -12.41 -51.05
CA VAL A 97 -19.00 -11.66 -51.90
C VAL A 97 -18.40 -11.39 -53.27
N LEU A 98 -17.14 -11.00 -53.34
CA LEU A 98 -16.42 -10.77 -54.61
C LEU A 98 -16.31 -12.06 -55.43
N MET A 99 -15.93 -13.19 -54.81
CA MET A 99 -15.87 -14.48 -55.51
C MET A 99 -17.24 -14.94 -56.03
N LEU A 100 -18.31 -14.73 -55.26
CA LEU A 100 -19.67 -15.07 -55.70
C LEU A 100 -20.15 -14.15 -56.83
N ALA A 101 -19.79 -12.87 -56.81
CA ALA A 101 -20.11 -11.94 -57.88
C ALA A 101 -19.44 -12.35 -59.21
N ASP A 102 -18.19 -12.79 -59.18
CA ASP A 102 -17.49 -13.30 -60.37
C ASP A 102 -18.12 -14.58 -60.92
N ILE A 103 -18.60 -15.48 -60.04
CA ILE A 103 -19.27 -16.72 -60.44
C ILE A 103 -20.65 -16.46 -61.08
N ILE A 104 -21.38 -15.45 -60.59
CA ILE A 104 -22.76 -15.14 -61.04
C ILE A 104 -22.76 -14.15 -62.22
N GLY A 105 -21.77 -13.28 -62.32
CA GLY A 105 -21.66 -12.22 -63.33
C GLY A 105 -20.96 -12.62 -64.63
N GLY A 106 -20.54 -13.88 -64.79
CA GLY A 106 -19.92 -14.39 -66.00
C GLY A 106 -20.90 -14.49 -67.18
N GLU A 107 -20.83 -13.51 -68.10
CA GLU A 107 -21.09 -13.68 -69.54
C GLU A 107 -19.87 -14.27 -70.26
#